data_AF-A0AAW6CNM1-F1
#
_entry.id   AF-A0AAW6CNM1-F1
#
_cell.length_a   1.000
_cell.length_b   1.000
_cell.length_c   1.000
_cell.angle_alpha   90.00
_cell.angle_beta   90.00
_cell.angle_gamma   90.00
#
_symmetry.space_group_name_H-M   'P 1'
#
loop_
_entity.id
_entity.type
_entity.pdbx_description
1 polymer ?
#
loop_
_entity_poly.entity_id
_entity_poly.type
_entity_poly.pdbx_seq_one_letter_code
_entity_poly.pdbx_strand_id
1 'polypeptide(L)' 'MSEQKKPSIEIEHFSFYYPEQAEKTLDDLTLTVEQGEFLVLCGPSGCGKSTLLRQL' A
#
# COMPACT_ATOMS: atom_id res chain seq x y z
N MET A 1 15.53 14.71 -22.84
CA MET A 1 15.37 14.70 -21.38
C MET A 1 14.15 13.85 -21.07
N SER A 2 14.33 12.68 -20.48
CA SER A 2 13.22 11.83 -20.03
C SER A 2 12.56 12.53 -18.85
N GLU A 3 11.28 12.90 -18.97
CA GLU A 3 10.47 13.31 -17.83
C GLU A 3 10.45 12.17 -16.82
N GLN A 4 11.05 12.38 -15.65
CA GLN A 4 10.84 11.49 -14.51
C GLN A 4 9.42 11.76 -14.01
N LYS A 5 8.53 10.77 -14.16
CA LYS A 5 7.21 10.84 -13.54
C LYS A 5 7.40 10.93 -12.03
N LYS A 6 6.71 11.86 -11.39
CA LYS A 6 6.67 11.97 -9.94
C LYS A 6 5.64 10.95 -9.44
N PRO A 7 5.97 10.09 -8.45
CA PRO A 7 4.99 9.17 -7.90
C PRO A 7 3.85 9.95 -7.24
N SER A 8 2.63 9.47 -7.46
CA SER A 8 1.41 10.03 -6.85
C SER A 8 1.17 9.46 -5.45
N ILE A 9 1.63 8.24 -5.22
CA ILE A 9 1.59 7.52 -3.95
C ILE A 9 2.93 6.81 -3.79
N GLU A 10 3.53 6.93 -2.60
CA GLU A 10 4.76 6.25 -2.24
C GLU A 10 4.66 5.79 -0.78
N ILE A 11 4.81 4.49 -0.57
CA ILE A 11 4.83 3.83 0.73
C ILE A 11 6.12 3.03 0.81
N GLU A 12 6.89 3.22 1.87
CA GLU A 12 8.16 2.52 2.10
C GLU A 12 8.14 1.82 3.46
N HIS A 13 8.47 0.52 3.46
CA HIS A 13 8.64 -0.29 4.68
C HIS A 13 7.49 -0.17 5.69
N PHE A 14 6.26 -0.05 5.20
CA PHE A 14 5.10 0.25 6.03
C PHE A 14 4.56 -1.01 6.70
N SER A 15 4.49 -0.95 8.03
CA SER A 15 3.86 -1.99 8.86
C SER A 15 2.73 -1.38 9.67
N PHE A 16 1.62 -2.10 9.79
CA PHE A 16 0.46 -1.67 10.55
C PHE A 16 -0.19 -2.85 11.26
N TYR A 17 -0.67 -2.62 12.48
CA TYR A 17 -1.47 -3.56 13.26
C TYR A 17 -2.64 -2.82 13.90
N TYR A 18 -3.80 -3.47 13.98
CA TYR A 18 -4.90 -2.95 14.79
C TYR A 18 -4.62 -3.21 16.28
N PRO A 19 -5.09 -2.33 17.19
CA PRO A 19 -4.84 -2.47 18.63
C PRO A 19 -5.22 -3.84 19.24
N GLU A 20 -6.20 -4.53 18.65
CA GLU A 20 -6.72 -5.82 19.12
C GLU A 20 -6.10 -7.03 18.39
N GLN A 21 -5.16 -6.82 17.48
CA GLN A 21 -4.51 -7.89 16.72
C GLN A 21 -3.08 -8.11 17.22
N ALA A 22 -2.75 -9.38 17.50
CA ALA A 22 -1.40 -9.78 17.88
C ALA A 22 -0.42 -9.79 16.70
N GLU A 23 -0.93 -10.00 15.49
CA GLU A 23 -0.15 -10.02 14.25
C GLU A 23 -0.34 -8.74 13.46
N LYS A 24 0.68 -8.37 12.69
CA LYS A 24 0.63 -7.23 11.78
C LYS A 24 -0.39 -7.49 10.66
N THR A 25 -1.29 -6.55 10.43
CA THR A 25 -2.23 -6.59 9.30
C THR A 25 -1.56 -6.26 7.97
N LEU A 26 -0.57 -5.36 8.02
CA LEU A 26 0.35 -5.04 6.92
C LEU A 26 1.77 -5.18 7.47
N ASP A 27 2.61 -5.93 6.78
CA ASP A 27 3.98 -6.19 7.21
C ASP A 27 4.95 -5.82 6.09
N ASP A 28 5.88 -4.91 6.39
CA ASP A 28 6.95 -4.44 5.51
C ASP A 28 6.52 -4.14 4.06
N LEU A 29 5.40 -3.43 3.90
CA LEU A 29 4.82 -3.14 2.58
C LEU A 29 5.51 -1.94 1.93
N THR A 30 6.01 -2.14 0.71
CA THR A 30 6.51 -1.07 -0.17
C THR A 30 5.68 -1.02 -1.45
N LEU A 31 5.16 0.16 -1.79
CA LEU A 31 4.32 0.39 -2.96
C LEU A 31 4.54 1.79 -3.50
N THR A 32 4.79 1.87 -4.81
CA THR A 32 4.88 3.13 -5.56
C THR A 32 3.82 3.11 -6.65
N VAL A 33 3.05 4.19 -6.78
CA VAL A 33 2.06 4.37 -7.85
C VAL A 33 2.38 5.64 -8.62
N GLU A 34 2.73 5.47 -9.89
CA GLU A 34 3.13 6.57 -10.75
C GLU A 34 1.94 7.46 -11.13
N GLN A 35 2.21 8.73 -11.43
CA GLN A 35 1.14 9.62 -11.88
C GLN A 35 0.49 9.10 -13.17
N GLY A 36 -0.84 8.96 -13.12
CA GLY A 36 -1.67 8.45 -14.22
C GLY A 36 -1.71 6.92 -14.33
N GLU A 37 -1.12 6.19 -13.38
CA GLU A 37 -1.21 4.75 -13.31
C GLU A 37 -2.57 4.29 -12.77
N PHE A 38 -3.08 3.20 -13.33
CA PHE A 38 -4.29 2.53 -12.85
C PHE A 38 -3.90 1.16 -12.28
N LEU A 39 -3.99 1.02 -10.96
CA LEU A 39 -3.60 -0.18 -10.22
C LEU A 39 -4.81 -0.85 -9.58
N VAL A 40 -4.81 -2.19 -9.57
CA VAL A 40 -5.83 -3.01 -8.90
C VAL A 40 -5.21 -3.79 -7.77
N LEU A 41 -5.74 -3.63 -6.55
CA LEU A 41 -5.39 -4.44 -5.39
C LEU A 41 -6.24 -5.71 -5.34
N CYS A 42 -5.62 -6.87 -5.53
CA CYS A 42 -6.28 -8.18 -5.56
C CYS A 42 -5.75 -9.11 -4.47
N GLY A 43 -6.60 -10.04 -4.00
CA GLY A 43 -6.23 -11.06 -3.02
C GLY A 43 -7.42 -11.57 -2.21
N PRO A 44 -7.26 -12.68 -1.46
CA PRO A 44 -8.33 -13.27 -0.64
C PRO A 44 -8.97 -12.29 0.36
N SER A 45 -10.19 -12.59 0.82
CA SER A 45 -10.79 -11.80 1.91
C SER A 45 -9.89 -11.83 3.16
N GLY A 46 -9.78 -10.70 3.86
CA GLY A 46 -8.95 -10.58 5.06
C GLY A 46 -7.45 -10.30 4.85
N CYS A 47 -6.93 -10.32 3.63
CA CYS A 47 -5.49 -10.13 3.37
C CYS A 47 -4.97 -8.67 3.48
N GLY A 48 -5.73 -7.75 4.08
CA GLY A 48 -5.27 -6.37 4.32
C GLY A 48 -5.53 -5.33 3.22
N LYS A 49 -6.18 -5.67 2.09
CA LYS A 49 -6.47 -4.70 0.99
C LYS A 49 -7.18 -3.42 1.47
N SER A 50 -8.32 -3.58 2.16
CA SER A 50 -9.08 -2.44 2.68
C SER A 50 -8.39 -1.77 3.87
N THR A 51 -7.40 -2.41 4.49
CA THR A 51 -6.56 -1.81 5.52
C THR A 51 -5.53 -0.89 4.87
N LEU A 52 -4.84 -1.36 3.82
CA LEU A 52 -3.90 -0.55 3.03
C LEU A 52 -4.59 0.72 2.50
N LEU A 53 -5.75 0.58 1.86
CA LEU A 53 -6.51 1.73 1.34
C LEU A 53 -6.97 2.74 2.40
N ARG A 54 -7.02 2.37 3.68
CA ARG A 54 -7.35 3.29 4.78
C ARG A 54 -6.14 4.03 5.34
N GLN A 55 -4.93 3.56 5.02
CA GLN A 55 -3.67 4.17 5.46
C GLN A 55 -3.04 5.06 4.38
N LEU A 56 -3.52 4.97 3.14
CA LEU A 56 -3.27 5.93 2.06
C LEU A 56 -4.00 7.26 2.33
#